data_AF-A0A426W986-F1
#
_entry.id   AF-A0A426W986-F1
#
_cell.length_a   1.000
_cell.length_b   1.000
_cell.length_c   1.000
_cell.angle_alpha   90.00
_cell.angle_beta   90.00
_cell.angle_gamma   90.00
#
_symmetry.space_group_name_H-M   'P 1'
#
loop_
_entity.id
_entity.type
_entity.pdbx_description
1 polymer ?
#
loop_
_entity_poly.entity_id
_entity_poly.type
_entity_poly.pdbx_seq_one_letter_code
_entity_poly.pdbx_strand_id
1 'polypeptide(L)' 'MLTLERKEGESLILITSAGQMIRVVLTRASTYKAKISIEAPDDVQIIREELIEVVVEQPVT' A
#
# COMPACT_ATOMS: atom_id res chain seq x y z
N MET A 1 7.54 -1.05 14.63
CA MET A 1 6.93 -1.97 13.65
C MET A 1 5.67 -2.56 14.26
N LEU A 2 4.53 -2.40 13.60
CA LEU A 2 3.25 -2.97 14.04
C LEU A 2 2.99 -4.25 13.22
N THR A 3 2.68 -5.35 13.90
CA THR A 3 2.39 -6.65 13.26
C THR A 3 0.96 -7.04 13.57
N LEU A 4 0.20 -7.43 12.55
CA LEU A 4 -1.24 -7.76 12.66
C LEU A 4 -1.55 -9.00 11.84
N GLU A 5 -2.46 -9.84 12.34
CA GLU A 5 -3.15 -10.86 11.55
C GLU A 5 -4.48 -10.30 11.08
N ARG A 6 -4.83 -10.50 9.81
CA ARG A 6 -6.09 -10.03 9.22
C ARG A 6 -6.78 -11.16 8.46
N LYS A 7 -8.11 -11.19 8.54
CA LYS A 7 -8.97 -12.04 7.71
C LYS A 7 -9.27 -11.35 6.37
N GLU A 8 -9.71 -12.13 5.39
CA GLU A 8 -10.20 -11.55 4.13
C GLU A 8 -11.38 -10.59 4.39
N GLY A 9 -11.40 -9.47 3.69
CA GLY A 9 -12.37 -8.38 3.87
C GLY A 9 -12.01 -7.40 4.99
N GLU A 10 -11.05 -7.73 5.84
CA GLU A 10 -10.60 -6.83 6.88
C GLU A 10 -9.66 -5.74 6.35
N SER A 11 -9.80 -4.53 6.90
CA SER A 11 -9.02 -3.36 6.48
C SER A 11 -8.25 -2.72 7.62
N LEU A 12 -7.11 -2.10 7.30
CA LEU A 12 -6.38 -1.19 8.18
C LEU A 12 -6.45 0.22 7.60
N ILE A 13 -6.48 1.21 8.48
CA ILE A 13 -6.49 2.62 8.12
C ILE A 13 -5.17 3.22 8.61
N LEU A 14 -4.42 3.82 7.69
CA LEU A 14 -3.25 4.62 7.99
C LEU A 14 -3.64 6.09 7.87
N ILE A 15 -3.18 6.91 8.81
CA ILE A 15 -3.38 8.36 8.79
C ILE A 15 -2.00 8.99 8.66
N THR A 16 -1.78 9.77 7.59
CA THR A 16 -0.53 10.50 7.41
C THR A 16 -0.45 11.68 8.39
N SER A 17 0.74 12.25 8.58
CA SER A 17 0.89 13.49 9.36
C SER A 17 0.10 14.67 8.78
N ALA A 18 -0.21 14.63 7.48
CA ALA A 18 -1.08 15.60 6.80
C ALA A 18 -2.58 15.31 6.99
N GLY A 19 -2.94 14.27 7.74
CA GLY A 19 -4.33 13.88 8.00
C GLY A 19 -4.99 13.08 6.87
N GLN A 20 -4.22 12.64 5.86
CA GLN A 20 -4.75 11.84 4.76
C GLN A 20 -5.03 10.42 5.19
N MET A 21 -6.13 9.86 4.71
CA MET A 21 -6.55 8.50 5.01
C MET A 21 -6.11 7.56 3.90
N ILE A 22 -5.38 6.51 4.26
CA ILE A 22 -5.02 5.41 3.37
C ILE A 22 -5.71 4.16 3.90
N ARG A 23 -6.55 3.53 3.08
CA ARG A 23 -7.25 2.30 3.42
C ARG A 23 -6.61 1.12 2.71
N VAL A 24 -6.10 0.17 3.48
CA VAL A 24 -5.52 -1.07 2.95
C VAL A 24 -6.43 -2.24 3.34
N VAL A 25 -6.85 -3.03 2.36
CA VAL A 25 -7.80 -4.14 2.51
C VAL A 25 -7.15 -5.43 2.07
N LEU A 26 -7.17 -6.44 2.95
CA LEU A 26 -6.83 -7.80 2.56
C LEU A 26 -8.01 -8.40 1.79
N THR A 27 -7.92 -8.44 0.46
CA THR A 27 -9.01 -8.90 -0.39
C THR A 27 -9.02 -10.42 -0.53
N ARG A 28 -7.84 -11.03 -0.56
CA ARG A 28 -7.69 -12.48 -0.62
C ARG A 28 -6.36 -12.91 -0.01
N ALA A 29 -6.33 -14.03 0.69
CA ALA A 29 -5.13 -14.67 1.18
C ALA A 29 -5.01 -16.08 0.60
N SER A 30 -3.77 -16.49 0.35
CA SER A 30 -3.41 -17.86 0.00
C SER A 30 -2.01 -18.14 0.55
N THR A 31 -1.58 -19.40 0.51
CA THR A 31 -0.33 -19.85 1.15
C THR A 31 0.91 -19.01 0.82
N TYR A 32 1.01 -18.49 -0.40
CA TYR A 32 2.22 -17.77 -0.87
C TYR A 32 1.94 -16.36 -1.42
N LYS A 33 0.68 -15.92 -1.43
CA LYS A 33 0.32 -14.62 -1.99
C LYS A 33 -0.92 -14.06 -1.32
N ALA A 34 -0.93 -12.75 -1.17
CA ALA A 34 -2.09 -11.97 -0.77
C ALA A 34 -2.51 -11.06 -1.92
N LYS A 35 -3.81 -10.89 -2.11
CA LYS A 35 -4.37 -9.80 -2.91
C LYS A 35 -4.74 -8.68 -1.96
N ILE A 36 -4.10 -7.53 -2.16
CA ILE A 36 -4.28 -6.34 -1.33
C ILE A 36 -4.86 -5.25 -2.23
N SER A 37 -5.88 -4.56 -1.73
CA SER A 37 -6.40 -3.33 -2.34
C SER A 37 -6.00 -2.15 -1.46
N ILE A 38 -5.47 -1.10 -2.09
CA ILE A 38 -5.04 0.12 -1.39
C ILE A 38 -5.80 1.27 -2.02
N GLU A 39 -6.50 2.03 -1.20
CA GLU A 39 -7.20 3.26 -1.55
C GLU A 39 -6.51 4.42 -0.83
N ALA A 40 -6.06 5.41 -1.58
CA ALA A 40 -5.39 6.59 -1.08
C ALA A 40 -5.74 7.81 -1.95
N PRO A 41 -5.55 9.03 -1.45
CA PRO A 41 -5.63 10.25 -2.26
C PRO A 41 -4.64 10.25 -3.43
N ASP A 42 -4.94 11.00 -4.48
CA ASP A 42 -4.17 11.03 -5.73
C ASP A 42 -2.72 11.53 -5.57
N ASP A 43 -2.45 12.31 -4.52
CA ASP A 43 -1.11 12.82 -4.19
C ASP A 43 -0.27 11.84 -3.37
N VAL A 44 -0.86 10.71 -2.95
CA VAL A 44 -0.15 9.62 -2.27
C VAL A 44 0.25 8.56 -3.29
N GLN A 45 1.56 8.44 -3.50
CA GLN A 45 2.09 7.44 -4.42
C GLN A 45 2.08 6.03 -3.77
N ILE A 46 1.46 5.06 -4.45
CA ILE A 46 1.48 3.65 -4.05
C ILE A 46 2.34 2.90 -5.07
N ILE A 47 3.46 2.35 -4.62
CA ILE A 47 4.41 1.65 -5.48
C ILE A 47 4.76 0.31 -4.85
N ARG A 48 4.97 -0.71 -5.68
CA ARG A 48 5.53 -1.98 -5.24
C ARG A 48 7.03 -1.80 -5.04
N GLU A 49 7.57 -2.34 -3.96
CA GLU A 49 8.97 -2.12 -3.57
C GLU A 49 9.96 -2.44 -4.70
N GLU A 50 9.72 -3.51 -5.46
CA GLU A 50 10.57 -3.93 -6.58
C GLU A 50 10.63 -2.92 -7.75
N LEU A 51 9.77 -1.90 -7.76
CA LEU A 51 9.72 -0.87 -8.80
C LEU A 51 10.39 0.45 -8.39
N ILE A 52 10.82 0.59 -7.15
CA ILE A 52 11.36 1.86 -6.63
C ILE A 52 12.64 2.27 -7.38
N GLU A 53 13.54 1.33 -7.69
CA GLU A 53 14.81 1.62 -8.36
C GLU A 53 14.64 2.12 -9.82
N VAL A 54 13.55 1.74 -10.49
CA VAL A 54 13.28 2.14 -11.88
C VAL A 54 12.84 3.61 -12.00
N VAL A 55 12.30 4.18 -10.93
CA VAL A 55 11.70 5.53 -10.95
C VAL A 55 12.75 6.63 -10.71
N VAL A 56 13.88 6.32 -10.07
CA VAL A 56 14.90 7.31 -9.68
C VAL A 56 15.85 7.67 -10.84
N GLU A 57 15.93 6.85 -11.89
CA GLU A 57 16.92 7.01 -12.98
C GLU A 57 16.47 7.89 -14.16
N GLN A 58 15.28 8.50 -14.15
CA GLN A 58 14.89 9.45 -15.21
C GLN A 58 14.83 10.89 -14.69
N PRO A 59 15.96 11.61 -14.63
CA PRO A 59 15.92 13.06 -14.61
C PRO A 59 15.41 13.53 -15.98
N VAL A 60 14.28 14.22 -15.96
CA VAL A 60 13.72 14.97 -17.09
C VAL A 60 14.81 15.85 -17.69
N THR A 61 15.06 15.70 -18.99
CA THR A 61 15.91 16.61 -19.79
C THR A 61 15.14 17.88 -20.13
#